data_AF-A0A7T0PEV1-F1
#
_entry.id   AF-A0A7T0PEV1-F1
#
_cell.length_a   1.000
_cell.length_b   1.000
_cell.length_c   1.000
_cell.angle_alpha   90.00
_cell.angle_beta   90.00
_cell.angle_gamma   90.00
#
_symmetry.space_group_name_H-M   'P 1'
#
loop_
_entity.id
_entity.type
_entity.pdbx_description
1 polymer ?
#
loop_
_entity_poly.entity_id
_entity_poly.type
_entity_poly.pdbx_seq_one_letter_code
_entity_poly.pdbx_strand_id
1 'polypeptide(L)' 'MFVDEQEKRRLLAEVKRTSEESRAASEAAERAAAERAAAVQAAMDSGVPRQEIADAAGMHRNNIYRLIGKTSR' A
#
# COMPACT_ATOMS: atom_id res chain seq x y z
N MET A 1 -29.98 11.18 22.60
CA MET A 1 -29.82 12.18 21.53
C MET A 1 -30.27 11.51 20.24
N PHE A 2 -31.38 11.96 19.65
CA PHE A 2 -31.87 11.40 18.39
C PHE A 2 -31.29 12.23 17.26
N VAL A 3 -30.59 11.58 16.34
CA VAL A 3 -30.13 12.21 15.11
C VAL A 3 -31.35 12.37 14.21
N ASP A 4 -31.65 13.60 13.82
CA ASP A 4 -32.73 13.84 12.87
C ASP A 4 -32.36 13.31 11.47
N GLU A 5 -33.36 13.21 10.59
CA GLU A 5 -33.17 12.62 9.26
C GLU A 5 -32.21 13.42 8.37
N GLN A 6 -32.08 14.74 8.56
CA GLN A 6 -31.13 15.56 7.80
C GLN A 6 -29.69 15.32 8.27
N GLU A 7 -29.48 15.32 9.57
CA GLU A 7 -28.16 15.06 10.15
C GLU A 7 -27.70 13.63 9.88
N LYS A 8 -28.62 12.65 9.91
CA LYS A 8 -28.33 11.27 9.53
C LYS A 8 -27.86 11.18 8.07
N ARG A 9 -28.53 11.86 7.14
CA ARG A 9 -28.13 11.89 5.72
C ARG A 9 -26.76 12.52 5.53
N ARG A 10 -26.48 13.61 6.24
CA ARG A 10 -25.17 14.28 6.20
C ARG A 10 -24.06 13.34 6.69
N LEU A 11 -24.25 12.68 7.82
CA LEU A 11 -23.28 11.74 8.37
C LEU A 11 -23.02 10.55 7.44
N LEU A 12 -24.08 9.97 6.86
CA LEU A 12 -23.93 8.87 5.90
C LEU A 12 -23.23 9.31 4.60
N ALA A 13 -23.48 10.53 4.13
CA ALA A 13 -22.77 11.08 2.98
C ALA A 13 -21.26 11.24 3.27
N GLU A 14 -20.91 11.68 4.49
CA GLU A 14 -19.52 11.82 4.91
C GLU A 14 -18.81 10.46 5.05
N VAL A 15 -19.50 9.45 5.60
CA VAL A 15 -18.99 8.07 5.65
C VAL A 15 -18.77 7.53 4.24
N LYS A 16 -19.70 7.78 3.32
CA LYS A 16 -19.55 7.36 1.91
C LYS A 16 -18.33 8.01 1.28
N ARG A 17 -18.19 9.33 1.40
CA ARG A 17 -17.07 10.10 0.84
C ARG A 17 -15.73 9.59 1.36
N THR A 18 -15.58 9.47 2.68
CA THR A 18 -14.33 9.00 3.30
C THR A 18 -14.02 7.54 2.97
N SER A 19 -15.03 6.69 2.80
CA SER A 19 -14.84 5.31 2.36
C SER A 19 -14.34 5.22 0.92
N GLU A 20 -14.87 6.06 0.01
CA GLU A 20 -14.41 6.15 -1.37
C GLU A 20 -12.95 6.65 -1.44
N GLU A 21 -12.61 7.68 -0.66
CA GLU A 21 -11.23 8.18 -0.54
C GLU A 21 -10.27 7.11 -0.01
N SER A 22 -10.68 6.38 1.03
CA SER A 22 -9.90 5.28 1.60
C SER A 22 -9.66 4.17 0.58
N ARG A 23 -10.70 3.81 -0.18
CA ARG A 23 -10.58 2.80 -1.25
C ARG A 23 -9.60 3.25 -2.33
N ALA A 24 -9.72 4.48 -2.82
CA ALA A 24 -8.82 5.01 -3.83
C ALA A 24 -7.35 5.06 -3.33
N ALA A 25 -7.15 5.45 -2.07
CA ALA A 25 -5.83 5.44 -1.44
C ALA A 25 -5.26 4.02 -1.31
N SER A 26 -6.10 3.04 -0.95
CA SER A 26 -5.70 1.63 -0.89
C SER A 26 -5.28 1.09 -2.26
N GLU A 27 -6.05 1.37 -3.31
CA GLU A 27 -5.74 0.95 -4.69
C GLU A 27 -4.45 1.62 -5.20
N ALA A 28 -4.18 2.87 -4.83
CA ALA A 28 -2.90 3.54 -5.12
C ALA A 28 -1.74 2.91 -4.34
N ALA A 29 -1.93 2.61 -3.05
CA ALA A 29 -0.91 1.99 -2.22
C ALA A 29 -0.56 0.58 -2.69
N GLU A 30 -1.54 -0.20 -3.13
CA GLU A 30 -1.34 -1.55 -3.69
C GLU A 30 -0.52 -1.51 -4.97
N ARG A 31 -0.82 -0.58 -5.89
CA ARG A 31 -0.03 -0.37 -7.11
C ARG A 31 1.41 0.03 -6.79
N ALA A 32 1.60 0.99 -5.91
CA ALA A 32 2.94 1.41 -5.49
C ALA A 32 3.73 0.27 -4.81
N ALA A 33 3.05 -0.58 -4.03
CA ALA A 33 3.66 -1.76 -3.42
C ALA A 33 4.07 -2.79 -4.49
N ALA A 34 3.24 -3.04 -5.50
CA ALA A 34 3.53 -3.95 -6.60
C ALA A 34 4.72 -3.44 -7.45
N GLU A 35 4.74 -2.16 -7.80
CA GLU A 35 5.85 -1.53 -8.53
C GLU A 35 7.17 -1.64 -7.75
N ARG A 36 7.12 -1.36 -6.45
CA ARG A 36 8.29 -1.52 -5.57
C ARG A 36 8.78 -2.97 -5.54
N ALA A 37 7.87 -3.94 -5.46
CA ALA A 37 8.22 -5.36 -5.46
C ALA A 37 8.86 -5.79 -6.79
N ALA A 38 8.31 -5.34 -7.91
CA ALA A 38 8.87 -5.60 -9.23
C ALA A 38 10.29 -5.01 -9.38
N ALA A 39 10.53 -3.78 -8.92
CA ALA A 39 11.85 -3.14 -8.95
C ALA A 39 12.88 -3.90 -8.10
N VAL A 40 12.48 -4.33 -6.89
CA VAL A 40 13.33 -5.13 -6.02
C VAL A 40 13.65 -6.49 -6.65
N GLN A 41 12.66 -7.16 -7.25
CA GLN A 41 12.86 -8.43 -7.94
C GLN A 41 13.84 -8.27 -9.12
N ALA A 42 13.66 -7.25 -9.96
CA ALA A 42 14.56 -6.99 -11.09
C ALA A 42 16.01 -6.72 -10.66
N ALA A 43 16.22 -6.01 -9.53
CA ALA A 43 17.55 -5.81 -8.96
C ALA A 43 18.17 -7.13 -8.48
N MET A 44 17.38 -8.00 -7.85
CA MET A 44 17.83 -9.33 -7.44
C MET A 44 18.18 -10.22 -8.64
N ASP A 45 17.37 -10.21 -9.69
CA ASP A 45 17.59 -10.98 -10.91
C ASP A 45 18.85 -10.52 -11.66
N SER A 46 19.19 -9.23 -11.53
CA SER A 46 20.42 -8.65 -12.06
C SER A 46 21.66 -8.92 -11.20
N GLY A 47 21.50 -9.61 -10.06
CA GLY A 47 22.60 -9.96 -9.15
C GLY A 47 23.05 -8.83 -8.21
N VAL A 48 22.26 -7.76 -8.07
CA VAL A 48 22.60 -6.66 -7.14
C VAL A 48 22.66 -7.19 -5.70
N PRO A 49 23.70 -6.86 -4.91
CA PRO A 49 23.80 -7.31 -3.54
C PRO A 49 22.60 -6.89 -2.69
N ARG A 50 22.06 -7.83 -1.91
CA ARG A 50 20.85 -7.60 -1.10
C ARG A 50 20.98 -6.43 -0.12
N GLN A 51 22.19 -6.19 0.39
CA GLN A 51 22.45 -5.07 1.30
C GLN A 51 22.23 -3.73 0.58
N GLU A 52 22.74 -3.59 -0.65
CA GLU A 52 22.57 -2.38 -1.46
C GLU A 52 21.11 -2.13 -1.83
N ILE A 53 20.36 -3.18 -2.19
CA ILE A 53 18.92 -3.08 -2.44
C ILE A 53 18.19 -2.61 -1.17
N ALA A 54 18.57 -3.14 -0.01
CA ALA A 54 17.95 -2.79 1.26
C ALA A 54 18.22 -1.34 1.67
N ASP A 55 19.46 -0.89 1.47
CA ASP A 55 19.88 0.48 1.72
C ASP A 55 19.14 1.46 0.79
N ALA A 56 19.03 1.14 -0.51
CA ALA A 56 18.26 1.93 -1.47
C ALA A 56 16.75 1.94 -1.16
N ALA A 57 16.22 0.83 -0.66
CA ALA A 57 14.82 0.70 -0.28
C ALA A 57 14.51 1.26 1.14
N GLY A 58 15.51 1.78 1.85
CA GLY A 58 15.38 2.34 3.20
C GLY A 58 14.86 1.32 4.22
N MET A 59 15.24 0.05 4.08
CA MET A 59 14.73 -1.01 4.94
C MET A 59 15.80 -2.03 5.34
N HIS A 60 15.51 -2.82 6.37
CA HIS A 60 16.40 -3.90 6.77
C HIS A 60 16.44 -5.01 5.71
N ARG A 61 17.62 -5.54 5.37
CA ARG A 61 17.83 -6.56 4.32
C ARG A 61 16.93 -7.79 4.43
N ASN A 62 16.59 -8.21 5.64
CA ASN A 62 15.73 -9.38 5.88
C ASN A 62 14.27 -9.14 5.40
N ASN A 63 13.86 -7.88 5.21
CA ASN A 63 12.52 -7.56 4.75
C ASN A 63 12.36 -7.65 3.22
N ILE A 64 13.46 -7.75 2.47
CA ILE A 64 13.44 -7.87 0.99
C ILE A 64 12.61 -9.08 0.55
N TYR A 65 12.81 -10.24 1.15
CA TYR A 65 12.04 -11.44 0.83
C TYR A 65 10.56 -11.35 1.20
N ARG A 66 10.25 -10.67 2.31
CA ARG A 66 8.86 -10.47 2.72
C ARG A 66 8.15 -9.49 1.79
N LEU A 67 8.88 -8.57 1.18
CA LEU A 67 8.36 -7.61 0.22
C LEU A 67 7.97 -8.30 -1.09
N ILE A 68 8.84 -9.17 -1.63
CA ILE A 68 8.55 -9.94 -2.86
C ILE A 68 7.46 -10.98 -2.60
N GLY A 69 7.52 -11.71 -1.48
CA GLY A 69 6.58 -12.78 -1.16
C GLY A 69 5.14 -12.33 -0.88
N LYS A 70 4.90 -11.04 -0.66
CA LYS A 70 3.55 -10.48 -0.52
C LYS A 70 2.83 -10.27 -1.84
N THR A 71 3.55 -10.19 -2.96
CA THR A 71 2.97 -9.96 -4.29
C THR A 71 2.43 -11.24 -4.93
N SER A 72 2.82 -12.42 -4.44
CA SER A 72 2.36 -13.73 -4.97
C SER A 72 1.07 -14.28 -4.34
N ARG A 73 0.25 -13.47 -3.66
CA ARG A 73 -1.05 -13.92 -3.12
C ARG A 73 -2.19 -13.08 -3.64
#